data_AF-A0A4R0EM59-F1
#
_entry.id   AF-A0A4R0EM59-F1
#
_cell.length_a   1.000
_cell.length_b   1.000
_cell.length_c   1.000
_cell.angle_alpha   90.00
_cell.angle_beta   90.00
_cell.angle_gamma   90.00
#
_symmetry.space_group_name_H-M   'P 1'
#
loop_
_entity.id
_entity.type
_entity.pdbx_description
1 polymer ?
#
loop_
_entity_poly.entity_id
_entity_poly.type
_entity_poly.pdbx_seq_one_letter_code
_entity_poly.pdbx_strand_id
1 'polypeptide(L)' 'MPTVSNFELNCYLGTWYEIACLPMKHQPEDSIDISAVDSLHENGTIRAA' A
#
# COMPACT_ATOMS: atom_id res chain seq x y z
N MET A 1 -5.45 -8.63 -15.62
CA MET A 1 -5.46 -9.14 -14.22
C MET A 1 -6.81 -8.77 -13.62
N PRO A 2 -7.47 -9.68 -12.88
CA PRO A 2 -8.75 -9.38 -12.23
C PRO A 2 -8.57 -8.46 -11.02
N THR A 3 -9.61 -7.71 -10.68
CA THR A 3 -9.70 -6.85 -9.48
C THR A 3 -10.73 -7.41 -8.50
N VAL A 4 -10.68 -6.96 -7.24
CA VAL A 4 -11.65 -7.33 -6.20
C VAL A 4 -12.86 -6.41 -6.28
N SER A 5 -14.05 -6.94 -6.57
CA SER A 5 -15.27 -6.15 -6.84
C SER A 5 -16.03 -5.68 -5.60
N ASN A 6 -15.86 -6.33 -4.45
CA ASN A 6 -16.48 -5.96 -3.16
C ASN A 6 -15.40 -5.65 -2.12
N PHE A 7 -14.55 -4.68 -2.45
CA PHE A 7 -13.41 -4.33 -1.62
C PHE A 7 -13.82 -3.46 -0.44
N GLU A 8 -13.62 -3.97 0.77
CA GLU A 8 -13.92 -3.26 2.01
C GLU A 8 -12.80 -2.29 2.37
N LEU A 9 -12.89 -1.06 1.84
CA LEU A 9 -11.84 -0.06 1.97
C LEU A 9 -11.44 0.22 3.43
N ASN A 10 -12.41 0.30 4.35
CA ASN A 10 -12.12 0.59 5.76
C ASN A 10 -11.25 -0.49 6.44
N CYS A 11 -11.32 -1.73 5.96
CA CYS A 11 -10.49 -2.83 6.45
C CYS A 11 -9.09 -2.84 5.82
N TYR A 12 -8.87 -2.09 4.75
CA TYR A 12 -7.59 -1.98 4.06
C TYR A 12 -6.75 -0.81 4.56
N LEU A 13 -7.36 0.21 5.16
CA LEU A 13 -6.62 1.33 5.76
C LEU A 13 -5.72 0.85 6.90
N GLY A 14 -4.65 1.61 7.17
CA GLY A 14 -3.67 1.30 8.20
C GLY A 14 -2.33 0.91 7.61
N THR A 15 -1.54 0.13 8.36
CA THR A 15 -0.15 -0.19 8.02
C THR A 15 -0.06 -1.55 7.33
N TRP A 16 0.60 -1.57 6.17
CA TRP A 16 1.00 -2.77 5.45
C TRP A 16 2.51 -2.91 5.50
N TYR A 17 2.99 -4.11 5.82
CA TYR A 17 4.41 -4.45 5.76
C TYR A 17 4.71 -5.17 4.45
N GLU A 18 5.75 -4.73 3.76
CA GLU A 18 6.19 -5.39 2.54
C GLU A 18 6.86 -6.72 2.90
N ILE A 19 6.27 -7.84 2.45
CA ILE A 19 6.84 -9.18 2.66
C ILE A 19 7.76 -9.55 1.49
N ALA A 20 7.41 -9.11 0.29
CA ALA A 20 8.20 -9.29 -0.91
C ALA A 20 7.78 -8.29 -1.99
N CYS A 21 8.74 -7.84 -2.79
CA CYS A 21 8.53 -7.05 -3.98
C CYS A 21 9.35 -7.63 -5.15
N LEU A 22 8.95 -7.29 -6.38
CA LEU A 22 9.86 -7.39 -7.51
C LEU A 22 10.88 -6.25 -7.40
N PRO A 23 12.13 -6.40 -7.87
CA PRO A 23 13.11 -5.32 -7.84
C PRO A 23 12.57 -4.05 -8.50
N MET A 24 12.42 -2.98 -7.71
CA MET A 24 11.85 -1.71 -8.17
C MET A 24 12.94 -0.65 -8.29
N LYS A 25 13.02 0.05 -9.42
CA LYS A 25 14.06 1.08 -9.66
C LYS A 25 14.07 2.24 -8.66
N HIS A 26 12.93 2.49 -8.02
CA HIS A 26 12.75 3.58 -7.05
C HIS A 26 12.93 3.12 -5.61
N GLN A 27 13.08 1.81 -5.37
CA GLN A 27 13.53 1.29 -4.09
C GLN A 27 15.04 1.04 -4.18
N PRO A 28 15.82 1.42 -3.15
CA PRO A 28 17.20 0.99 -3.03
C PRO A 28 17.30 -0.54 -3.05
N GLU A 29 18.40 -1.06 -3.59
CA GLU A 29 18.63 -2.51 -3.70
C GLU A 29 18.61 -3.22 -2.33
N ASP A 30 19.11 -2.54 -1.30
CA ASP A 30 19.18 -3.05 0.08
C ASP A 30 18.02 -2.57 0.96
N SER A 31 16.88 -2.24 0.36
CA SER A 31 15.73 -1.75 1.12
C SER A 31 15.13 -2.85 2.00
N ILE A 32 15.03 -2.57 3.30
CA ILE A 32 14.46 -3.42 4.34
C ILE A 32 13.51 -2.59 5.20
N ASP A 33 12.67 -3.26 5.99
CA ASP A 33 11.69 -2.63 6.90
C ASP A 33 10.75 -1.64 6.20
N ILE A 34 10.30 -2.03 4.99
CA ILE A 34 9.42 -1.22 4.17
C ILE A 34 7.97 -1.41 4.64
N SER A 35 7.29 -0.29 4.86
CA SER A 35 5.86 -0.26 5.15
C SER A 35 5.16 0.80 4.32
N ALA A 36 3.89 0.58 4.01
CA ALA A 36 2.98 1.58 3.47
C ALA A 36 1.90 1.88 4.51
N VAL A 37 1.56 3.15 4.70
CA VAL A 37 0.44 3.55 5.56
C VAL A 37 -0.65 4.18 4.71
N ASP A 38 -1.76 3.48 4.58
CA ASP A 38 -2.91 3.91 3.78
C ASP A 38 -3.95 4.61 4.66
N SER A 39 -4.31 5.82 4.27
CA SER A 39 -5.29 6.67 4.97
C SER A 39 -6.31 7.29 4.02
N LEU A 40 -7.54 7.45 4.48
CA LEU A 40 -8.63 8.07 3.71
C LEU A 40 -8.71 9.56 4.01
N HIS A 41 -8.70 10.37 2.96
CA HIS A 41 -8.90 11.82 3.03
C HIS A 41 -10.39 12.19 2.90
N GLU A 42 -10.78 13.37 3.39
CA GLU A 42 -12.20 13.81 3.44
C GLU A 42 -12.87 13.89 2.07
N ASN A 43 -12.09 14.16 1.01
CA ASN A 43 -12.57 14.19 -0.38
C ASN A 43 -12.71 12.79 -1.01
N GLY A 44 -12.49 11.72 -0.25
CA GLY A 44 -12.59 10.34 -0.71
C GLY A 44 -11.33 9.78 -1.38
N THR A 45 -10.22 10.52 -1.43
CA THR A 45 -8.94 10.01 -1.99
C THR A 45 -8.11 9.28 -0.95
N ILE A 46 -7.32 8.29 -1.38
CA ILE A 46 -6.34 7.62 -0.52
C ILE A 46 -5.02 8.36 -0.54
N ARG A 47 -4.44 8.53 0.65
CA ARG A 47 -3.06 8.96 0.83
C ARG A 47 -2.25 7.77 1.31
N ALA A 48 -1.23 7.41 0.54
CA ALA A 48 -0.15 6.53 0.93
C ALA A 48 1.04 7.37 1.42
N ALA A 49 1.61 7.00 2.55
CA ALA A 49 2.78 7.65 3.16
C ALA A 49 3.95 6.67 3.27
#